data_AF-A0A084A3G5-F1
#
_entry.id   AF-A0A084A3G5-F1
#
_cell.length_a   1.000
_cell.length_b   1.000
_cell.length_c   1.000
_cell.angle_alpha   90.00
_cell.angle_beta   90.00
_cell.angle_gamma   90.00
#
_symmetry.space_group_name_H-M   'P 1'
#
loop_
_entity.id
_entity.type
_entity.pdbx_description
1 polymer ?
#
loop_
_entity_poly.entity_id
_entity_poly.type
_entity_poly.pdbx_seq_one_letter_code
_entity_poly.pdbx_strand_id
1 'polypeptide(L)'
;MMSKSLRLTLIAVIAMFGSYKLAIGADLYPTQYAEIIISHQRAVSALHANDLNAAKSFITGRDYIYRTREIRGEESWGELRYRAAKIIATAYEKGEDIPKDVLWLAFVSLFKAKEGLPDHPEIMLEYMHKAVAMLIADPQLLDNIDSKYVSTSFTEDELQKYAIWQYLSDGGEIDWKQKEKQKENYNDDYTIAGVNYRIWNIRFRKTLWNRGDVYLKGKEYVYNTVHQSLQPQIACVAQHKGWKLTLPDGYNFQDNYLDTGFNMSTCSLNE
;
A
#
# COMPACT_ATOMS: atom_id res chain seq x y z
N MET A 1 51.53 20.32 57.70
CA MET A 1 51.63 18.85 57.67
C MET A 1 50.22 18.29 57.85
N MET A 2 49.62 17.52 56.96
CA MET A 2 49.99 17.05 55.63
C MET A 2 48.68 17.10 54.81
N SER A 3 48.63 18.13 53.96
CA SER A 3 48.07 18.23 52.62
C SER A 3 46.94 17.28 52.18
N LYS A 4 45.81 17.88 51.78
CA LYS A 4 44.70 17.29 50.98
C LYS A 4 45.13 16.76 49.58
N SER A 5 46.43 16.73 49.25
CA SER A 5 46.96 16.33 47.94
C SER A 5 47.11 14.81 47.72
N LEU A 6 46.74 13.94 48.67
CA LEU A 6 46.87 12.49 48.50
C LEU A 6 45.55 11.74 48.27
N ARG A 7 44.40 12.43 48.24
CA ARG A 7 43.10 11.84 47.84
C ARG A 7 42.65 12.19 46.42
N LEU A 8 43.41 13.04 45.71
CA LEU A 8 43.11 13.47 44.34
C LEU A 8 43.81 12.67 43.25
N THR A 9 44.73 11.76 43.60
CA THR A 9 45.50 10.98 42.61
C THR A 9 44.93 9.60 42.29
N LEU A 10 43.80 9.20 42.92
CA LEU A 10 43.10 7.95 42.58
C LEU A 10 41.72 8.13 41.93
N ILE A 11 41.30 9.38 41.68
CA ILE A 11 40.07 9.68 40.91
C ILE A 11 40.42 10.15 39.49
N ALA A 12 41.67 10.52 39.21
CA ALA A 12 42.10 10.99 37.89
C ALA A 12 42.50 9.89 36.89
N VAL A 13 42.60 8.62 37.29
CA VAL A 13 43.00 7.52 36.37
C VAL A 13 41.82 6.67 35.88
N ILE A 14 40.66 6.72 36.55
CA ILE A 14 39.43 6.08 36.03
C ILE A 14 38.74 6.96 34.97
N ALA A 15 39.10 8.25 34.89
CA ALA A 15 38.55 9.17 33.90
C ALA A 15 39.26 9.19 32.53
N MET A 16 40.30 8.38 32.30
CA MET A 16 41.08 8.45 31.04
C MET A 16 41.10 7.19 30.16
N PHE A 17 40.48 6.06 30.54
CA PHE A 17 40.52 4.85 29.69
C PHE A 17 39.20 4.10 29.48
N GLY A 18 38.05 4.74 29.64
CA GLY A 18 36.81 4.10 29.24
C GLY A 18 35.62 5.01 29.30
N SER A 19 35.41 5.82 28.25
CA SER A 19 34.10 6.30 27.77
C SER A 19 34.22 7.36 26.66
N TYR A 20 35.18 7.23 25.73
CA TYR A 20 35.12 7.96 24.46
C TYR A 20 34.73 6.98 23.35
N LYS A 21 33.48 6.49 23.39
CA LYS A 21 32.75 5.94 22.21
C LYS A 21 31.26 5.62 22.43
N LEU A 22 30.61 6.13 23.48
CA LEU A 22 29.19 5.83 23.75
C LEU A 22 28.36 7.06 24.18
N ALA A 23 28.68 8.26 23.68
CA ALA A 23 27.91 9.48 23.95
C ALA A 23 27.40 10.19 22.68
N ILE A 24 27.22 9.44 21.58
CA ILE A 24 26.56 9.96 20.35
C ILE A 24 25.21 9.25 20.11
N GLY A 25 24.83 8.29 20.97
CA GLY A 25 23.66 7.44 20.75
C GLY A 25 22.52 7.54 21.76
N ALA A 26 22.60 8.39 22.80
CA ALA A 26 21.60 8.40 23.87
C ALA A 26 20.60 9.58 23.82
N ASP A 27 21.01 10.76 23.32
CA ASP A 27 20.14 11.95 23.25
C ASP A 27 19.39 12.12 21.91
N LEU A 28 19.76 11.35 20.87
CA LEU A 28 19.08 11.38 19.57
C LEU A 28 17.76 10.57 19.55
N TYR A 29 17.66 9.52 20.35
CA TYR A 29 16.48 8.64 20.36
C TYR A 29 15.25 9.26 21.05
N PRO A 30 15.36 9.98 22.19
CA PRO A 30 14.21 10.58 22.85
C PRO A 30 13.64 11.78 22.08
N THR A 31 14.50 12.59 21.46
CA THR A 31 14.12 13.79 20.70
C THR A 31 13.38 13.43 19.42
N GLN A 32 13.89 12.46 18.65
CA GLN A 32 13.21 11.97 17.45
C GLN A 32 11.87 11.30 17.79
N TYR A 33 11.76 10.59 18.92
CA TYR A 33 10.51 9.98 19.35
C TYR A 33 9.46 11.01 19.79
N ALA A 34 9.88 12.08 20.48
CA ALA A 34 9.00 13.20 20.82
C ALA A 34 8.49 13.92 19.55
N GLU A 35 9.34 14.12 18.55
CA GLU A 35 8.95 14.68 17.25
C GLU A 35 7.94 13.79 16.51
N ILE A 36 8.11 12.47 16.54
CA ILE A 36 7.13 11.51 15.99
C ILE A 36 5.76 11.68 16.66
N ILE A 37 5.73 11.70 18.00
CA ILE A 37 4.46 11.84 18.76
C ILE A 37 3.79 13.18 18.45
N ILE A 38 4.54 14.29 18.50
CA ILE A 38 3.99 15.62 18.23
C ILE A 38 3.47 15.72 16.80
N SER A 39 4.22 15.18 15.82
CA SER A 39 3.79 15.14 14.43
C SER A 39 2.50 14.34 14.25
N HIS A 40 2.36 13.22 14.96
CA HIS A 40 1.16 12.39 14.93
C HIS A 40 -0.05 13.10 15.53
N GLN A 41 0.08 13.66 16.74
CA GLN A 41 -0.98 14.42 17.39
C GLN A 41 -1.46 15.61 16.55
N ARG A 42 -0.53 16.31 15.89
CA ARG A 42 -0.87 17.38 14.93
C ARG A 42 -1.65 16.86 13.73
N ALA A 43 -1.28 15.70 13.19
CA ALA A 43 -1.99 15.07 12.08
C ALA A 43 -3.41 14.67 12.50
N VAL A 44 -3.55 13.97 13.64
CA VAL A 44 -4.86 13.58 14.19
C VAL A 44 -5.76 14.80 14.34
N SER A 45 -5.29 15.82 15.05
CA SER A 45 -6.07 17.03 15.33
C SER A 45 -6.51 17.74 14.04
N ALA A 46 -5.57 17.99 13.12
CA ALA A 46 -5.89 18.71 11.88
C ALA A 46 -6.82 17.91 10.95
N LEU A 47 -6.61 16.59 10.82
CA LEU A 47 -7.43 15.75 9.96
C LEU A 47 -8.82 15.50 10.57
N HIS A 48 -8.97 15.44 11.90
CA HIS A 48 -10.28 15.39 12.56
C HIS A 48 -11.07 16.70 12.37
N ALA A 49 -10.37 17.83 12.25
CA ALA A 49 -10.97 19.11 11.92
C ALA A 49 -11.34 19.27 10.42
N ASN A 50 -11.15 18.24 9.59
CA ASN A 50 -11.32 18.28 8.13
C ASN A 50 -10.50 19.38 7.43
N ASP A 51 -9.30 19.69 7.95
CA ASP A 51 -8.42 20.68 7.35
C ASP A 51 -7.86 20.19 6.00
N LEU A 52 -8.33 20.81 4.91
CA LEU A 52 -7.93 20.47 3.54
C LEU A 52 -6.43 20.72 3.30
N ASN A 53 -5.85 21.78 3.85
CA ASN A 53 -4.43 22.07 3.66
C ASN A 53 -3.57 21.05 4.40
N ALA A 54 -3.95 20.72 5.63
CA ALA A 54 -3.29 19.65 6.37
C ALA A 54 -3.40 18.31 5.65
N ALA A 55 -4.55 17.98 5.06
CA ALA A 55 -4.72 16.77 4.25
C ALA A 55 -3.79 16.75 3.02
N LYS A 56 -3.71 17.86 2.27
CA LYS A 56 -2.79 18.01 1.12
C LYS A 56 -1.33 17.84 1.55
N SER A 57 -0.92 18.48 2.65
CA SER A 57 0.42 18.36 3.22
C SER A 57 0.73 16.97 3.76
N PHE A 58 -0.27 16.31 4.35
CA PHE A 58 -0.16 14.94 4.80
C PHE A 58 0.08 14.01 3.61
N ILE A 59 -0.76 14.03 2.58
CA ILE A 59 -0.58 13.07 1.49
C ILE A 59 0.76 13.23 0.74
N THR A 60 1.20 14.47 0.54
CA THR A 60 2.47 14.80 -0.13
C THR A 60 3.70 14.60 0.77
N GLY A 61 3.52 14.56 2.09
CA GLY A 61 4.64 14.42 3.03
C GLY A 61 5.47 15.66 3.28
N ARG A 62 4.91 16.84 3.03
CA ARG A 62 5.59 18.10 3.33
C ARG A 62 5.71 18.37 4.83
N ASP A 63 4.61 18.24 5.57
CA ASP A 63 4.56 18.68 6.99
C ASP A 63 4.61 17.52 8.00
N TYR A 64 4.47 16.28 7.52
CA TYR A 64 4.33 15.09 8.37
C TYR A 64 5.30 14.00 7.93
N ILE A 65 6.60 14.21 8.14
CA ILE A 65 7.67 13.36 7.58
C ILE A 65 7.92 12.06 8.37
N TYR A 66 7.46 11.94 9.61
CA TYR A 66 7.78 10.83 10.52
C TYR A 66 6.69 9.75 10.60
N ARG A 67 6.21 9.27 9.44
CA ARG A 67 5.06 8.33 9.34
C ARG A 67 5.43 6.86 9.24
N THR A 68 6.66 6.52 9.62
CA THR A 68 7.18 5.16 9.48
C THR A 68 7.04 4.33 10.74
N ARG A 69 6.67 4.95 11.87
CA ARG A 69 6.54 4.27 13.16
C ARG A 69 5.15 4.47 13.72
N GLU A 70 4.41 3.37 13.85
CA GLU A 70 3.10 3.36 14.49
C GLU A 70 3.20 3.72 15.98
N ILE A 71 2.18 4.43 16.46
CA ILE A 71 2.03 4.79 17.86
C ILE A 71 0.97 3.88 18.47
N ARG A 72 1.39 2.99 19.36
CA ARG A 72 0.50 1.98 19.96
C ARG A 72 -0.63 2.66 20.74
N GLY A 73 -1.87 2.28 20.44
CA GLY A 73 -3.07 2.77 21.11
C GLY A 73 -3.67 4.04 20.50
N GLU A 74 -3.04 4.59 19.46
CA GLU A 74 -3.52 5.75 18.71
C GLU A 74 -4.06 5.33 17.32
N GLU A 75 -4.77 6.23 16.65
CA GLU A 75 -5.17 6.07 15.23
C GLU A 75 -3.93 5.84 14.36
N SER A 76 -3.95 4.80 13.54
CA SER A 76 -2.79 4.40 12.73
C SER A 76 -2.49 5.42 11.62
N TRP A 77 -1.26 5.42 11.12
CA TRP A 77 -0.93 6.26 9.95
C TRP A 77 -1.71 5.85 8.70
N GLY A 78 -2.13 4.59 8.61
CA GLY A 78 -3.02 4.11 7.54
C GLY A 78 -4.40 4.75 7.60
N GLU A 79 -5.02 4.82 8.77
CA GLU A 79 -6.32 5.46 8.99
C GLU A 79 -6.26 6.97 8.76
N LEU A 80 -5.18 7.63 9.24
CA LEU A 80 -4.94 9.04 8.96
C LEU A 80 -4.76 9.32 7.47
N ARG A 81 -4.06 8.44 6.73
CA ARG A 81 -3.92 8.54 5.27
C ARG A 81 -5.26 8.40 4.56
N TYR A 82 -6.08 7.43 4.96
CA TYR A 82 -7.43 7.27 4.44
C TYR A 82 -8.27 8.54 4.67
N ARG A 83 -8.26 9.08 5.89
CA ARG A 83 -8.98 10.32 6.23
C ARG A 83 -8.53 11.51 5.40
N ALA A 84 -7.21 11.73 5.29
CA ALA A 84 -6.66 12.79 4.46
C ALA A 84 -7.11 12.66 3.00
N ALA A 85 -7.11 11.44 2.47
CA ALA A 85 -7.55 11.16 1.10
C ALA A 85 -9.04 11.42 0.90
N LYS A 86 -9.90 11.07 1.87
CA LYS A 86 -11.34 11.38 1.84
C LYS A 86 -11.60 12.88 1.86
N ILE A 87 -10.87 13.64 2.67
CA ILE A 87 -10.98 15.12 2.72
C ILE A 87 -10.67 15.71 1.34
N ILE A 88 -9.56 15.29 0.72
CA ILE A 88 -9.15 15.77 -0.61
C ILE A 88 -10.16 15.38 -1.69
N ALA A 89 -10.58 14.10 -1.74
CA ALA A 89 -11.55 13.63 -2.73
C ALA A 89 -12.90 14.35 -2.60
N THR A 90 -13.38 14.54 -1.38
CA THR A 90 -14.63 15.27 -1.10
C THR A 90 -14.53 16.74 -1.51
N ALA A 91 -13.38 17.39 -1.27
CA ALA A 91 -13.15 18.76 -1.70
C ALA A 91 -13.14 18.89 -3.23
N TYR A 92 -12.46 17.97 -3.92
CA TYR A 92 -12.47 17.90 -5.38
C TYR A 92 -13.89 17.72 -5.95
N GLU A 93 -14.70 16.83 -5.35
CA GLU A 93 -16.09 16.62 -5.76
C GLU A 93 -16.98 17.86 -5.55
N LYS A 94 -16.62 18.74 -4.59
CA LYS A 94 -17.27 20.04 -4.37
C LYS A 94 -16.77 21.14 -5.31
N GLY A 95 -15.82 20.85 -6.20
CA GLY A 95 -15.27 21.79 -7.17
C GLY A 95 -14.09 22.62 -6.67
N GLU A 96 -13.48 22.26 -5.53
CA GLU A 96 -12.25 22.89 -5.07
C GLU A 96 -11.09 22.59 -6.03
N ASP A 97 -10.21 23.56 -6.24
CA ASP A 97 -9.00 23.37 -7.04
C ASP A 97 -7.96 22.55 -6.24
N ILE A 98 -7.73 21.32 -6.70
CA ILE A 98 -6.80 20.37 -6.10
C ILE A 98 -5.67 20.10 -7.11
N PRO A 99 -4.40 20.31 -6.74
CA PRO A 99 -3.27 19.92 -7.58
C PRO A 99 -3.36 18.45 -7.99
N LYS A 100 -3.09 18.17 -9.28
CA LYS A 100 -3.31 16.84 -9.87
C LYS A 100 -2.51 15.73 -9.18
N ASP A 101 -1.27 16.01 -8.81
CA ASP A 101 -0.39 15.09 -8.09
C ASP A 101 -0.97 14.72 -6.72
N VAL A 102 -1.50 15.70 -5.99
CA VAL A 102 -2.17 15.50 -4.70
C VAL A 102 -3.45 14.69 -4.85
N LEU A 103 -4.27 15.02 -5.85
CA LEU A 103 -5.52 14.31 -6.14
C LEU A 103 -5.25 12.86 -6.54
N TRP A 104 -4.23 12.63 -7.37
CA TRP A 104 -3.82 11.28 -7.77
C TRP A 104 -3.35 10.46 -6.57
N LEU A 105 -2.52 11.02 -5.69
CA LEU A 105 -2.08 10.36 -4.46
C LEU A 105 -3.26 10.07 -3.52
N ALA A 106 -4.28 10.92 -3.48
CA ALA A 106 -5.50 10.68 -2.72
C ALA A 106 -6.27 9.47 -3.26
N PHE A 107 -6.50 9.39 -4.57
CA PHE A 107 -7.18 8.22 -5.15
C PHE A 107 -6.41 6.92 -4.96
N VAL A 108 -5.08 6.93 -5.12
CA VAL A 108 -4.24 5.75 -4.82
C VAL A 108 -4.35 5.37 -3.33
N SER A 109 -4.36 6.35 -2.43
CA SER A 109 -4.51 6.09 -0.99
C SER A 109 -5.85 5.46 -0.63
N LEU A 110 -6.94 5.89 -1.28
CA LEU A 110 -8.28 5.33 -1.08
C LEU A 110 -8.40 3.91 -1.65
N PHE A 111 -7.79 3.64 -2.81
CA PHE A 111 -7.68 2.28 -3.33
C PHE A 111 -6.96 1.36 -2.34
N LYS A 112 -5.80 1.80 -1.80
CA LYS A 112 -5.01 1.01 -0.83
C LYS A 112 -5.71 0.83 0.51
N ALA A 113 -6.58 1.75 0.90
CA ALA A 113 -7.43 1.62 2.07
C ALA A 113 -8.53 0.56 1.91
N LYS A 114 -8.72 0.02 0.69
CA LYS A 114 -9.69 -1.05 0.38
C LYS A 114 -11.12 -0.67 0.80
N GLU A 115 -11.47 0.61 0.64
CA GLU A 115 -12.78 1.12 1.02
C GLU A 115 -13.88 0.33 0.29
N GLY A 116 -14.89 -0.09 1.05
CA GLY A 116 -16.03 -0.85 0.55
C GLY A 116 -15.81 -2.37 0.54
N LEU A 117 -14.60 -2.91 0.69
CA LEU A 117 -14.45 -4.36 0.76
C LEU A 117 -15.06 -4.95 2.05
N PRO A 118 -15.69 -6.14 1.99
CA PRO A 118 -15.92 -6.96 0.79
C PRO A 118 -17.21 -6.66 0.02
N ASP A 119 -18.09 -5.81 0.55
CA ASP A 119 -19.46 -5.64 0.08
C ASP A 119 -19.57 -4.83 -1.22
N HIS A 120 -18.78 -3.77 -1.29
CA HIS A 120 -18.79 -2.70 -2.29
C HIS A 120 -17.41 -2.49 -2.96
N PRO A 121 -16.80 -3.53 -3.58
CA PRO A 121 -15.49 -3.41 -4.24
C PRO A 121 -15.46 -2.41 -5.39
N GLU A 122 -16.61 -2.05 -5.95
CA GLU A 122 -16.75 -1.00 -6.95
C GLU A 122 -16.22 0.36 -6.47
N ILE A 123 -16.32 0.67 -5.17
CA ILE A 123 -15.82 1.93 -4.60
C ILE A 123 -14.30 1.99 -4.72
N MET A 124 -13.61 0.95 -4.25
CA MET A 124 -12.16 0.81 -4.37
C MET A 124 -11.73 0.87 -5.85
N LEU A 125 -12.41 0.13 -6.73
CA LEU A 125 -12.11 0.10 -8.16
C LEU A 125 -12.24 1.49 -8.82
N GLU A 126 -13.29 2.26 -8.47
CA GLU A 126 -13.51 3.59 -9.02
C GLU A 126 -12.35 4.55 -8.72
N TYR A 127 -11.80 4.51 -7.51
CA TYR A 127 -10.62 5.31 -7.18
C TYR A 127 -9.44 4.98 -8.07
N MET A 128 -9.23 3.70 -8.36
CA MET A 128 -8.15 3.28 -9.25
C MET A 128 -8.42 3.65 -10.71
N HIS A 129 -9.67 3.62 -11.16
CA HIS A 129 -10.06 4.14 -12.48
C HIS A 129 -9.71 5.61 -12.62
N LYS A 130 -10.06 6.42 -11.61
CA LYS A 130 -9.73 7.85 -11.56
C LYS A 130 -8.22 8.06 -11.57
N ALA A 131 -7.46 7.35 -10.75
CA ALA A 131 -6.00 7.46 -10.70
C ALA A 131 -5.33 7.11 -12.04
N VAL A 132 -5.74 6.01 -12.69
CA VAL A 132 -5.14 5.61 -13.97
C VAL A 132 -5.57 6.54 -15.11
N ALA A 133 -6.81 7.00 -15.13
CA ALA A 133 -7.27 7.97 -16.12
C ALA A 133 -6.42 9.26 -16.07
N MET A 134 -6.05 9.72 -14.87
CA MET A 134 -5.15 10.86 -14.69
C MET A 134 -3.75 10.59 -15.27
N LEU A 135 -3.18 9.40 -15.07
CA LEU A 135 -1.87 9.04 -15.63
C LEU A 135 -1.88 8.90 -17.16
N ILE A 136 -2.99 8.43 -17.73
CA ILE A 136 -3.16 8.38 -19.19
C ILE A 136 -3.24 9.79 -19.76
N ALA A 137 -3.99 10.69 -19.10
CA ALA A 137 -4.14 12.07 -19.52
C ALA A 137 -2.84 12.89 -19.35
N ASP A 138 -2.03 12.56 -18.36
CA ASP A 138 -0.76 13.22 -18.06
C ASP A 138 0.31 12.19 -17.66
N PRO A 139 1.06 11.65 -18.65
CA PRO A 139 2.09 10.65 -18.39
C PRO A 139 3.27 11.15 -17.53
N GLN A 140 3.45 12.47 -17.42
CA GLN A 140 4.50 13.10 -16.61
C GLN A 140 4.02 13.47 -15.20
N LEU A 141 2.77 13.13 -14.85
CA LEU A 141 2.17 13.44 -13.54
C LEU A 141 3.06 12.97 -12.37
N LEU A 142 3.69 11.80 -12.52
CA LEU A 142 4.53 11.21 -11.50
C LEU A 142 5.86 11.94 -11.29
N ASP A 143 6.33 12.72 -12.28
CA ASP A 143 7.59 13.47 -12.19
C ASP A 143 7.53 14.59 -11.13
N ASN A 144 6.31 15.03 -10.78
CA ASN A 144 6.06 16.04 -9.75
C ASN A 144 6.00 15.45 -8.33
N ILE A 145 6.10 14.12 -8.20
CA ILE A 145 5.94 13.43 -6.93
C ILE A 145 7.31 13.04 -6.38
N ASP A 146 7.69 13.64 -5.24
CA ASP A 146 8.88 13.21 -4.51
C ASP A 146 8.61 11.91 -3.74
N SER A 147 9.02 10.80 -4.34
CA SER A 147 8.85 9.45 -3.79
C SER A 147 9.47 9.25 -2.41
N LYS A 148 10.42 10.10 -2.00
CA LYS A 148 11.06 10.02 -0.68
C LYS A 148 10.11 10.42 0.44
N TYR A 149 9.17 11.34 0.16
CA TYR A 149 8.36 11.97 1.19
C TYR A 149 6.90 11.55 1.16
N VAL A 150 6.36 11.10 0.03
CA VAL A 150 4.94 10.76 -0.08
C VAL A 150 4.45 9.79 0.99
N SER A 151 3.20 9.98 1.41
CA SER A 151 2.56 9.13 2.41
C SER A 151 2.33 7.70 1.91
N THR A 152 2.28 7.49 0.60
CA THR A 152 2.21 6.18 -0.05
C THR A 152 2.93 6.21 -1.39
N SER A 153 3.63 5.13 -1.73
CA SER A 153 4.09 4.87 -3.08
C SER A 153 3.04 4.06 -3.84
N PHE A 154 2.97 4.32 -5.15
CA PHE A 154 2.27 3.47 -6.09
C PHE A 154 3.26 2.46 -6.66
N THR A 155 2.96 1.17 -6.51
CA THR A 155 3.87 0.09 -6.87
C THR A 155 3.27 -0.74 -8.00
N GLU A 156 4.12 -1.52 -8.66
CA GLU A 156 3.67 -2.51 -9.63
C GLU A 156 2.66 -3.50 -9.02
N ASP A 157 2.83 -3.87 -7.74
CA ASP A 157 1.90 -4.72 -7.01
C ASP A 157 0.47 -4.16 -6.94
N GLU A 158 0.30 -2.84 -6.80
CA GLU A 158 -1.04 -2.23 -6.82
C GLU A 158 -1.67 -2.25 -8.22
N LEU A 159 -0.87 -2.12 -9.29
CA LEU A 159 -1.33 -2.32 -10.67
C LEU A 159 -1.74 -3.76 -10.93
N GLN A 160 -0.98 -4.74 -10.42
CA GLN A 160 -1.28 -6.16 -10.54
C GLN A 160 -2.60 -6.48 -9.80
N LYS A 161 -2.76 -5.99 -8.57
CA LYS A 161 -4.02 -6.10 -7.82
C LYS A 161 -5.17 -5.46 -8.58
N TYR A 162 -5.00 -4.25 -9.08
CA TYR A 162 -6.04 -3.58 -9.86
C TYR A 162 -6.45 -4.40 -11.09
N ALA A 163 -5.49 -4.93 -11.85
CA ALA A 163 -5.75 -5.74 -13.03
C ALA A 163 -6.58 -6.99 -12.70
N ILE A 164 -6.24 -7.69 -11.61
CA ILE A 164 -6.96 -8.90 -11.21
C ILE A 164 -8.34 -8.60 -10.63
N TRP A 165 -8.46 -7.53 -9.82
CA TRP A 165 -9.73 -7.04 -9.30
C TRP A 165 -10.68 -6.68 -10.46
N GLN A 166 -10.18 -5.91 -11.43
CA GLN A 166 -10.96 -5.49 -12.59
C GLN A 166 -11.37 -6.70 -13.45
N TYR A 167 -10.45 -7.64 -13.69
CA TYR A 167 -10.74 -8.82 -14.51
C TYR A 167 -11.87 -9.67 -13.91
N LEU A 168 -11.82 -9.95 -12.61
CA LEU A 168 -12.87 -10.71 -11.93
C LEU A 168 -14.19 -9.93 -11.88
N SER A 169 -14.14 -8.62 -11.62
CA SER A 169 -15.33 -7.75 -11.63
C SER A 169 -16.00 -7.67 -13.00
N ASP A 170 -15.25 -7.74 -14.09
CA ASP A 170 -15.76 -7.77 -15.47
C ASP A 170 -16.33 -9.14 -15.87
N GLY A 171 -16.39 -10.10 -14.94
CA GLY A 171 -16.90 -11.47 -15.16
C GLY A 171 -15.86 -12.44 -15.71
N GLY A 172 -14.58 -12.06 -15.66
CA GLY A 172 -13.45 -12.93 -15.97
C GLY A 172 -13.38 -14.14 -15.05
N GLU A 173 -12.82 -15.22 -15.56
CA GLU A 173 -12.69 -16.50 -14.86
C GLU A 173 -11.22 -16.86 -14.65
N ILE A 174 -10.91 -17.31 -13.44
CA ILE A 174 -9.63 -17.89 -13.03
C ILE A 174 -9.93 -19.23 -12.36
N ASP A 175 -9.44 -20.31 -12.94
CA ASP A 175 -9.63 -21.65 -12.39
C ASP A 175 -8.28 -22.31 -12.07
N TRP A 176 -7.92 -22.32 -10.78
CA TRP A 176 -6.69 -22.96 -10.31
C TRP A 176 -6.75 -24.49 -10.30
N LYS A 177 -7.92 -25.10 -10.50
CA LYS A 177 -8.07 -26.56 -10.67
C LYS A 177 -7.98 -27.01 -12.13
N GLN A 178 -8.03 -26.06 -13.06
CA GLN A 178 -7.89 -26.36 -14.48
C GLN A 178 -6.51 -26.97 -14.75
N LYS A 179 -6.51 -28.22 -15.21
CA LYS A 179 -5.29 -28.90 -15.68
C LYS A 179 -4.98 -28.49 -17.11
N GLU A 180 -3.69 -28.39 -17.43
CA GLU A 180 -3.22 -28.11 -18.78
C GLU A 180 -3.71 -29.16 -19.78
N LYS A 181 -4.10 -28.73 -20.99
CA LYS A 181 -4.14 -29.63 -22.15
C LYS A 181 -2.71 -29.73 -22.68
N GLN A 182 -1.96 -30.77 -22.28
CA GLN A 182 -0.59 -30.99 -22.76
C GLN A 182 -0.53 -30.84 -24.29
N LYS A 183 0.32 -29.96 -24.79
CA LYS A 183 0.71 -29.93 -26.20
C LYS A 183 2.19 -30.29 -26.28
N GLU A 184 2.50 -31.25 -27.14
CA GLU A 184 3.79 -31.94 -27.21
C GLU A 184 4.96 -31.11 -27.77
N ASN A 185 4.80 -29.82 -28.07
CA ASN A 185 5.89 -29.01 -28.62
C ASN A 185 5.61 -27.50 -28.43
N TYR A 186 6.39 -26.82 -27.59
CA TYR A 186 7.24 -25.64 -27.93
C TYR A 186 7.80 -24.97 -26.66
N ASN A 187 8.99 -24.38 -26.81
CA ASN A 187 9.79 -23.71 -25.77
C ASN A 187 9.20 -22.38 -25.22
N ASP A 188 7.89 -22.26 -24.99
CA ASP A 188 7.25 -21.01 -24.50
C ASP A 188 6.05 -21.23 -23.54
N ASP A 189 5.80 -22.46 -23.08
CA ASP A 189 4.53 -22.91 -22.46
C ASP A 189 4.47 -22.81 -20.92
N TYR A 190 4.75 -21.64 -20.33
CA TYR A 190 4.34 -21.44 -18.94
C TYR A 190 2.82 -21.20 -18.87
N THR A 191 2.11 -22.14 -18.24
CA THR A 191 0.68 -22.01 -17.92
C THR A 191 0.49 -21.58 -16.48
N ILE A 192 -0.51 -20.72 -16.25
CA ILE A 192 -0.92 -20.25 -14.92
C ILE A 192 -2.43 -20.46 -14.83
N ALA A 193 -2.92 -21.14 -13.79
CA ALA A 193 -4.31 -21.55 -13.69
C ALA A 193 -4.83 -22.23 -14.98
N GLY A 194 -4.03 -23.18 -15.52
CA GLY A 194 -4.36 -23.96 -16.72
C GLY A 194 -4.38 -23.19 -18.05
N VAL A 195 -3.99 -21.91 -18.06
CA VAL A 195 -4.06 -21.03 -19.23
C VAL A 195 -2.67 -20.45 -19.54
N ASN A 196 -2.30 -20.42 -20.82
CA ASN A 196 -0.98 -19.91 -21.22
C ASN A 196 -0.85 -18.40 -21.04
N TYR A 197 0.39 -17.93 -20.87
CA TYR A 197 0.71 -16.50 -20.73
C TYR A 197 0.10 -15.63 -21.83
N ARG A 198 0.14 -16.06 -23.10
CA ARG A 198 -0.33 -15.25 -24.23
C ARG A 198 -1.83 -14.95 -24.11
N ILE A 199 -2.63 -15.93 -23.69
CA ILE A 199 -4.07 -15.77 -23.47
C ILE A 199 -4.30 -14.83 -22.28
N TRP A 200 -3.57 -15.00 -21.17
CA TRP A 200 -3.67 -14.08 -20.03
C TRP A 200 -3.35 -12.64 -20.40
N ASN A 201 -2.27 -12.41 -21.15
CA ASN A 201 -1.89 -11.08 -21.61
C ASN A 201 -2.99 -10.44 -22.46
N ILE A 202 -3.66 -11.21 -23.34
CA ILE A 202 -4.81 -10.71 -24.13
C ILE A 202 -6.00 -10.37 -23.21
N ARG A 203 -6.32 -11.22 -22.23
CA ARG A 203 -7.42 -11.00 -21.28
C ARG A 203 -7.22 -9.73 -20.46
N PHE A 204 -6.04 -9.53 -19.87
CA PHE A 204 -5.77 -8.33 -19.08
C PHE A 204 -5.71 -7.06 -19.91
N ARG A 205 -5.10 -7.09 -21.11
CA ARG A 205 -5.12 -5.93 -22.01
C ARG A 205 -6.53 -5.51 -22.41
N LYS A 206 -7.44 -6.47 -22.66
CA LYS A 206 -8.85 -6.17 -22.94
C LYS A 206 -9.56 -5.58 -21.73
N THR A 207 -9.33 -6.14 -20.55
CA THR A 207 -9.91 -5.69 -19.27
C THR A 207 -9.51 -4.26 -18.93
N LEU A 208 -8.23 -3.94 -19.12
CA LEU A 208 -7.65 -2.64 -18.83
C LEU A 208 -7.64 -1.69 -20.04
N TRP A 209 -8.30 -2.04 -21.14
CA TRP A 209 -8.35 -1.18 -22.32
C TRP A 209 -8.98 0.17 -21.95
N ASN A 210 -8.34 1.28 -22.32
CA ASN A 210 -8.66 2.65 -21.88
C ASN A 210 -8.52 2.92 -20.36
N ARG A 211 -8.04 1.94 -19.58
CA ARG A 211 -7.86 2.02 -18.13
C ARG A 211 -6.44 1.62 -17.68
N GLY A 212 -5.47 1.57 -18.61
CA GLY A 212 -4.06 1.35 -18.26
C GLY A 212 -3.38 0.12 -18.86
N ASP A 213 -3.85 -0.42 -19.98
CA ASP A 213 -3.19 -1.56 -20.66
C ASP A 213 -1.72 -1.26 -21.04
N VAL A 214 -1.37 0.01 -21.22
CA VAL A 214 0.01 0.50 -21.42
C VAL A 214 0.95 0.25 -20.23
N TYR A 215 0.40 0.04 -19.04
CA TYR A 215 1.18 -0.23 -17.81
C TYR A 215 1.44 -1.73 -17.59
N LEU A 216 0.89 -2.62 -18.42
CA LEU A 216 1.19 -4.05 -18.40
C LEU A 216 2.57 -4.30 -19.05
N LYS A 217 3.59 -4.68 -18.26
CA LYS A 217 4.97 -4.85 -18.76
C LYS A 217 5.56 -6.23 -18.50
N GLY A 218 5.81 -7.00 -19.56
CA GLY A 218 6.61 -8.23 -19.50
C GLY A 218 5.87 -9.49 -19.06
N LYS A 219 6.54 -10.65 -19.22
CA LYS A 219 6.00 -11.98 -18.88
C LYS A 219 5.78 -12.15 -17.38
N GLU A 220 6.73 -11.66 -16.58
CA GLU A 220 6.71 -11.75 -15.12
C GLU A 220 5.54 -10.98 -14.49
N TYR A 221 5.19 -9.81 -15.02
CA TYR A 221 4.02 -9.04 -14.56
C TYR A 221 2.74 -9.86 -14.65
N VAL A 222 2.47 -10.51 -15.79
CA VAL A 222 1.23 -11.28 -15.99
C VAL A 222 1.20 -12.49 -15.06
N TYR A 223 2.33 -13.18 -14.92
CA TYR A 223 2.45 -14.29 -13.97
C TYR A 223 2.12 -13.83 -12.55
N ASN A 224 2.81 -12.80 -12.07
CA ASN A 224 2.61 -12.25 -10.74
C ASN A 224 1.16 -11.77 -10.55
N THR A 225 0.59 -11.09 -11.55
CA THR A 225 -0.81 -10.63 -11.55
C THR A 225 -1.81 -11.76 -11.35
N VAL A 226 -1.68 -12.86 -12.10
CA VAL A 226 -2.60 -14.00 -11.92
C VAL A 226 -2.39 -14.61 -10.53
N HIS A 227 -1.15 -14.73 -10.06
CA HIS A 227 -0.85 -15.21 -8.70
C HIS A 227 -1.44 -14.32 -7.60
N GLN A 228 -1.57 -13.00 -7.82
CA GLN A 228 -2.27 -12.12 -6.87
C GLN A 228 -3.71 -12.58 -6.59
N SER A 229 -4.36 -13.32 -7.50
CA SER A 229 -5.71 -13.88 -7.25
C SER A 229 -5.77 -14.82 -6.03
N LEU A 230 -4.62 -15.37 -5.61
CA LEU A 230 -4.51 -16.22 -4.43
C LEU A 230 -4.30 -15.41 -3.14
N GLN A 231 -4.27 -14.08 -3.19
CA GLN A 231 -4.26 -13.29 -1.96
C GLN A 231 -5.61 -13.43 -1.22
N PRO A 232 -5.61 -13.59 0.12
CA PRO A 232 -6.81 -13.84 0.92
C PRO A 232 -7.94 -12.83 0.69
N GLN A 233 -7.63 -11.55 0.57
CA GLN A 233 -8.63 -10.52 0.29
C GLN A 233 -9.32 -10.69 -1.08
N ILE A 234 -8.58 -11.05 -2.13
CA ILE A 234 -9.15 -11.24 -3.47
C ILE A 234 -10.03 -12.48 -3.48
N ALA A 235 -9.54 -13.58 -2.91
CA ALA A 235 -10.28 -14.81 -2.73
C ALA A 235 -11.60 -14.59 -1.96
N CYS A 236 -11.52 -13.88 -0.84
CA CYS A 236 -12.68 -13.56 0.00
C CYS A 236 -13.74 -12.75 -0.75
N VAL A 237 -13.34 -11.65 -1.40
CA VAL A 237 -14.30 -10.80 -2.11
C VAL A 237 -14.85 -11.52 -3.33
N ALA A 238 -14.04 -12.31 -4.04
CA ALA A 238 -14.54 -13.11 -5.16
C ALA A 238 -15.62 -14.10 -4.70
N GLN A 239 -15.44 -14.76 -3.56
CA GLN A 239 -16.47 -15.61 -2.96
C GLN A 239 -17.71 -14.80 -2.58
N HIS A 240 -17.54 -13.68 -1.87
CA HIS A 240 -18.63 -12.84 -1.41
C HIS A 240 -19.47 -12.26 -2.57
N LYS A 241 -18.83 -11.88 -3.68
CA LYS A 241 -19.47 -11.31 -4.87
C LYS A 241 -19.91 -12.35 -5.89
N GLY A 242 -19.61 -13.64 -5.66
CA GLY A 242 -19.89 -14.70 -6.63
C GLY A 242 -19.09 -14.58 -7.93
N TRP A 243 -17.90 -13.97 -7.87
CA TRP A 243 -16.98 -13.92 -9.01
C TRP A 243 -16.34 -15.27 -9.27
N LYS A 244 -15.95 -15.51 -10.53
CA LYS A 244 -15.45 -16.81 -10.99
C LYS A 244 -13.97 -17.00 -10.66
N LEU A 245 -13.67 -17.24 -9.38
CA LEU A 245 -12.36 -17.63 -8.89
C LEU A 245 -12.43 -18.99 -8.21
N THR A 246 -11.92 -20.02 -8.88
CA THR A 246 -11.79 -21.36 -8.30
C THR A 246 -10.41 -21.49 -7.66
N LEU A 247 -10.37 -21.72 -6.35
CA LEU A 247 -9.14 -21.87 -5.57
C LEU A 247 -8.60 -23.31 -5.68
N PRO A 248 -7.28 -23.53 -5.51
CA PRO A 248 -6.70 -24.86 -5.48
C PRO A 248 -7.24 -25.70 -4.32
N ASP A 249 -7.18 -27.03 -4.44
CA ASP A 249 -7.56 -27.94 -3.37
C ASP A 249 -6.69 -27.69 -2.12
N GLY A 250 -7.32 -27.62 -0.95
CA GLY A 250 -6.62 -27.35 0.32
C GLY A 250 -6.15 -25.91 0.50
N TYR A 251 -6.64 -24.95 -0.28
CA TYR A 251 -6.32 -23.53 -0.09
C TYR A 251 -6.63 -23.07 1.33
N ASN A 252 -5.61 -22.56 2.03
CA ASN A 252 -5.72 -22.03 3.38
C ASN A 252 -5.54 -20.51 3.38
N PHE A 253 -6.55 -19.79 3.88
CA PHE A 253 -6.51 -18.33 3.99
C PHE A 253 -5.43 -17.82 4.97
N GLN A 254 -5.11 -18.58 6.02
CA GLN A 254 -4.13 -18.18 7.03
C GLN A 254 -2.68 -18.30 6.51
N ASP A 255 -2.38 -19.34 5.75
CA ASP A 255 -1.03 -19.55 5.17
C ASP A 255 -0.70 -18.50 4.10
N ASN A 256 -1.74 -17.87 3.52
CA ASN A 256 -1.61 -16.81 2.53
C ASN A 256 -1.84 -15.40 3.14
N TYR A 257 -2.04 -15.31 4.46
CA TYR A 257 -2.26 -14.06 5.16
C TYR A 257 -0.97 -13.25 5.28
N LEU A 258 -0.86 -12.23 4.45
CA LEU A 258 -0.01 -11.08 4.74
C LEU A 258 -0.84 -10.12 5.61
N ASP A 259 -0.22 -9.49 6.61
CA ASP A 259 -0.87 -8.44 7.40
C ASP A 259 -1.29 -7.29 6.48
N THR A 260 -2.55 -7.32 6.08
CA THR A 260 -3.05 -6.60 4.89
C THR A 260 -4.00 -5.48 5.27
N GLY A 261 -4.21 -5.24 6.58
CA GLY A 261 -5.22 -4.31 7.10
C GLY A 261 -6.66 -4.69 6.72
N PHE A 262 -6.86 -5.88 6.15
CA PHE A 262 -8.17 -6.37 5.73
C PHE A 262 -8.71 -7.34 6.79
N ASN A 263 -9.90 -7.08 7.29
CA ASN A 263 -10.49 -7.88 8.34
C ASN A 263 -10.99 -9.22 7.78
N MET A 264 -10.14 -10.25 7.87
CA MET A 264 -10.48 -11.59 7.39
C MET A 264 -11.69 -12.23 8.07
N SER A 265 -12.15 -11.72 9.23
CA SER A 265 -13.36 -12.27 9.86
C SER A 265 -14.62 -12.04 9.02
N THR A 266 -14.62 -11.04 8.13
CA THR A 266 -15.71 -10.82 7.17
C THR A 266 -15.78 -11.88 6.07
N CYS A 267 -14.76 -12.75 5.98
CA CYS A 267 -14.62 -13.81 4.99
C CYS A 267 -14.97 -15.18 5.55
N SER A 268 -15.38 -15.25 6.81
CA SER A 268 -15.87 -16.47 7.45
C SER A 268 -17.12 -16.90 6.70
N LEU A 269 -16.96 -17.79 5.73
CA LEU A 269 -18.06 -18.61 5.27
C LEU A 269 -18.54 -19.38 6.50
N ASN A 270 -19.79 -19.16 6.89
CA ASN A 270 -20.49 -20.12 7.73
C ASN A 270 -20.30 -21.49 7.09
N GLU A 271 -19.69 -22.41 7.83
CA GLU A 271 -19.75 -23.84 7.54
C GLU A 271 -21.21 -24.30 7.39
#